data_AF-A0A852Z708-F1
#
_entry.id   AF-A0A852Z708-F1
#
_cell.length_a   1.000
_cell.length_b   1.000
_cell.length_c   1.000
_cell.angle_alpha   90.00
_cell.angle_beta   90.00
_cell.angle_gamma   90.00
#
_symmetry.space_group_name_H-M   'P 1'
#
loop_
_entity.id
_entity.type
_entity.pdbx_description
1 polymer ?
#
loop_
_entity_poly.entity_id
_entity_poly.type
_entity_poly.pdbx_seq_one_letter_code
_entity_poly.pdbx_strand_id
1 'polypeptide(L)'
;MLTRRTILRVVVAAVAVLVVSLAADRALPPASAGAPQTLYVDSRIGDDGMPGTLPDQPLATLPEALRRARPGTDILMAGYGDQLPYLGTGVHCPTVVGTAERPVVIRRNVYTNILRPVVLTTDTPVTGPWTLRETTPEHRTWSAPWPDRIRLTGDPDFGFVKIGGIALTGYAEPPGDYAHEAAWWSDGRLYLRSGRASPHDYAVTVKNGDALCLSGRSRHVRIDDLMVVGAVHAVRVEPGAVDISVDHFVRHNVLDKDLIPADARHGFRLPPGPASPDCPCQVGRR
;
A
#
# COMPACT_ATOMS: atom_id res chain seq x y z
N MET A 1 1.32 24.32 -70.90
CA MET A 1 0.37 23.20 -71.10
C MET A 1 1.03 21.91 -70.61
N LEU A 2 0.67 21.45 -69.40
CA LEU A 2 1.15 20.16 -68.90
C LEU A 2 0.40 19.03 -69.61
N THR A 3 1.12 18.18 -70.34
CA THR A 3 0.54 17.06 -71.07
C THR A 3 -0.03 16.02 -70.11
N ARG A 4 -1.12 15.35 -70.54
CA ARG A 4 -1.94 14.39 -69.76
C ARG A 4 -1.14 13.28 -69.04
N ARG A 5 0.03 12.91 -69.58
CA ARG A 5 0.96 11.93 -68.97
C ARG A 5 1.70 12.47 -67.74
N THR A 6 1.96 13.77 -67.69
CA THR A 6 2.67 14.42 -66.58
C THR A 6 1.75 14.58 -65.37
N ILE A 7 0.47 14.89 -65.60
CA ILE A 7 -0.57 14.95 -64.57
C ILE A 7 -0.77 13.56 -63.94
N LEU A 8 -0.81 12.50 -64.75
CA LEU A 8 -1.00 11.13 -64.25
C LEU A 8 0.15 10.67 -63.33
N ARG A 9 1.40 11.02 -63.67
CA ARG A 9 2.58 10.65 -62.86
C ARG A 9 2.64 11.40 -61.53
N VAL A 10 2.21 12.67 -61.51
CA VAL A 10 2.16 13.46 -60.26
C VAL A 10 1.06 12.94 -59.33
N VAL A 11 -0.11 12.56 -59.87
CA VAL A 11 -1.19 11.96 -59.07
C VAL A 11 -0.80 10.60 -58.51
N VAL A 12 -0.13 9.74 -59.30
CA VAL A 12 0.35 8.44 -58.81
C VAL A 12 1.43 8.61 -57.75
N ALA A 13 2.34 9.58 -57.89
CA ALA A 13 3.34 9.88 -56.87
C ALA A 13 2.71 10.42 -55.57
N ALA A 14 1.71 11.30 -55.66
CA ALA A 14 1.00 11.84 -54.51
C ALA A 14 0.19 10.76 -53.78
N VAL A 15 -0.47 9.85 -54.50
CA VAL A 15 -1.19 8.71 -53.92
C VAL A 15 -0.24 7.69 -53.30
N ALA A 16 0.92 7.43 -53.93
CA ALA A 16 1.94 6.54 -53.36
C ALA A 16 2.51 7.10 -52.06
N VAL A 17 2.78 8.41 -51.97
CA VAL A 17 3.23 9.06 -50.74
C VAL A 17 2.15 9.01 -49.66
N LEU A 18 0.87 9.24 -50.01
CA LEU A 18 -0.22 9.18 -49.05
C LEU A 18 -0.45 7.75 -48.49
N VAL A 19 -0.33 6.73 -49.35
CA VAL A 19 -0.46 5.32 -48.95
C VAL A 19 0.73 4.85 -48.11
N VAL A 20 1.95 5.33 -48.40
CA VAL A 20 3.14 5.05 -47.57
C VAL A 20 3.03 5.74 -46.20
N SER A 21 2.51 6.98 -46.14
CA SER A 21 2.27 7.67 -44.87
C SER A 21 1.17 7.00 -44.03
N LEU A 22 0.08 6.53 -44.66
CA LEU A 22 -1.01 5.81 -43.99
C LEU A 22 -0.62 4.39 -43.55
N ALA A 23 0.35 3.76 -44.24
CA ALA A 23 0.89 2.46 -43.85
C ALA A 23 1.96 2.59 -42.73
N ALA A 24 2.75 3.67 -42.74
CA ALA A 24 3.69 3.99 -41.65
C ALA A 24 2.95 4.29 -40.33
N ASP A 25 1.80 4.97 -40.38
CA ASP A 25 0.94 5.25 -39.22
C ASP A 25 0.25 4.01 -38.63
N ARG A 26 0.17 2.90 -39.39
CA ARG A 26 -0.40 1.63 -38.91
C ARG A 26 0.62 0.57 -38.52
N ALA A 27 1.89 0.79 -38.82
CA ALA A 27 2.98 -0.17 -38.54
C ALA A 27 3.91 0.26 -37.39
N LEU A 28 3.82 1.51 -36.93
CA LEU A 28 4.46 1.94 -35.69
C LEU A 28 3.45 1.77 -34.55
N PRO A 29 3.66 0.82 -33.60
CA PRO A 29 2.94 0.91 -32.33
C PRO A 29 3.20 2.31 -31.77
N PRO A 30 2.19 2.99 -31.19
CA PRO A 30 2.39 4.32 -30.67
C PRO A 30 3.61 4.30 -29.75
N ALA A 31 4.54 5.21 -29.99
CA ALA A 31 5.69 5.47 -29.15
C ALA A 31 5.20 6.05 -27.80
N SER A 32 4.55 5.21 -27.00
CA SER A 32 4.14 5.45 -25.62
C SER A 32 4.19 4.16 -24.76
N ALA A 33 4.63 3.03 -25.31
CA ALA A 33 4.81 1.78 -24.56
C ALA A 33 6.12 1.73 -23.71
N GLY A 34 6.92 2.79 -23.69
CA GLY A 34 8.31 2.75 -23.23
C GLY A 34 8.76 3.74 -22.16
N ALA A 35 8.00 4.80 -21.88
CA ALA A 35 8.42 5.78 -20.87
C ALA A 35 8.08 5.29 -19.45
N PRO A 36 8.92 5.57 -18.45
CA PRO A 36 8.53 5.44 -17.05
C PRO A 36 7.24 6.24 -16.84
N GLN A 37 6.22 5.59 -16.28
CA GLN A 37 4.94 6.23 -16.01
C GLN A 37 4.92 6.66 -14.55
N THR A 38 4.73 7.95 -14.28
CA THR A 38 4.51 8.42 -12.91
C THR A 38 3.02 8.38 -12.59
N LEU A 39 2.66 7.81 -11.44
CA LEU A 39 1.31 7.88 -10.86
C LEU A 39 1.39 8.66 -9.54
N TYR A 40 0.56 9.69 -9.39
CA TYR A 40 0.44 10.47 -8.17
C TYR A 40 -0.74 9.96 -7.35
N VAL A 41 -0.55 9.85 -6.05
CA VAL A 41 -1.59 9.42 -5.09
C VAL A 41 -1.75 10.49 -4.01
N ASP A 42 -2.96 11.04 -3.86
CA ASP A 42 -3.32 11.96 -2.79
C ASP A 42 -4.76 11.67 -2.31
N SER A 43 -4.92 11.21 -1.07
CA SER A 43 -6.22 10.78 -0.53
C SER A 43 -7.20 11.93 -0.29
N ARG A 44 -6.75 13.19 -0.36
CA ARG A 44 -7.56 14.37 -0.03
C ARG A 44 -8.25 14.97 -1.24
N ILE A 45 -7.54 14.99 -2.36
CA ILE A 45 -7.99 15.62 -3.62
C ILE A 45 -8.06 14.64 -4.78
N GLY A 46 -7.55 13.42 -4.59
CA GLY A 46 -7.48 12.44 -5.65
C GLY A 46 -8.84 11.85 -6.00
N ASP A 47 -8.90 11.35 -7.23
CA ASP A 47 -10.06 10.67 -7.78
C ASP A 47 -9.58 9.45 -8.55
N ASP A 48 -10.00 8.26 -8.11
CA ASP A 48 -9.67 7.00 -8.77
C ASP A 48 -10.35 6.87 -10.15
N GLY A 49 -11.25 7.76 -10.54
CA GLY A 49 -11.76 7.90 -11.91
C GLY A 49 -10.78 8.61 -12.87
N MET A 50 -9.83 9.38 -12.36
CA MET A 50 -8.88 10.17 -13.16
C MET A 50 -7.62 9.38 -13.52
N PRO A 51 -6.83 9.77 -14.55
CA PRO A 51 -5.64 9.02 -14.95
C PRO A 51 -4.57 8.87 -13.86
N GLY A 52 -4.44 9.85 -12.97
CA GLY A 52 -3.43 9.84 -11.91
C GLY A 52 -2.03 10.26 -12.35
N THR A 53 -1.85 10.68 -13.61
CA THR A 53 -0.52 10.94 -14.19
C THR A 53 -0.03 12.37 -14.01
N LEU A 54 -0.85 13.24 -13.39
CA LEU A 54 -0.52 14.63 -13.09
C LEU A 54 -0.65 14.90 -11.59
N PRO A 55 0.20 15.75 -10.99
CA PRO A 55 0.13 16.06 -9.55
C PRO A 55 -1.18 16.72 -9.10
N ASP A 56 -1.84 17.48 -9.98
CA ASP A 56 -3.11 18.18 -9.72
C ASP A 56 -4.34 17.30 -9.99
N GLN A 57 -4.14 16.11 -10.57
CA GLN A 57 -5.18 15.10 -10.81
C GLN A 57 -4.70 13.72 -10.32
N PRO A 58 -4.35 13.57 -9.04
CA PRO A 58 -3.85 12.32 -8.50
C PRO A 58 -4.97 11.28 -8.33
N LEU A 59 -4.58 10.02 -8.16
CA LEU A 59 -5.47 8.96 -7.69
C LEU A 59 -5.78 9.17 -6.22
N ALA A 60 -6.96 8.73 -5.79
CA ALA A 60 -7.38 8.81 -4.39
C ALA A 60 -6.68 7.73 -3.55
N THR A 61 -6.44 6.54 -4.12
CA THR A 61 -6.02 5.37 -3.34
C THR A 61 -4.75 4.70 -3.86
N LEU A 62 -3.96 4.15 -2.94
CA LEU A 62 -2.80 3.31 -3.26
C LEU A 62 -3.21 2.02 -3.99
N PRO A 63 -4.24 1.26 -3.56
CA PRO A 63 -4.73 0.10 -4.31
C PRO A 63 -4.99 0.37 -5.79
N GLU A 64 -5.61 1.51 -6.12
CA GLU A 64 -5.87 1.87 -7.52
C GLU A 64 -4.57 2.15 -8.30
N ALA A 65 -3.61 2.84 -7.68
CA ALA A 65 -2.30 3.06 -8.28
C ALA A 65 -1.56 1.73 -8.56
N LEU A 66 -1.59 0.80 -7.61
CA LEU A 66 -0.99 -0.53 -7.78
C LEU A 66 -1.68 -1.34 -8.88
N ARG A 67 -3.00 -1.23 -9.01
CA ARG A 67 -3.77 -1.87 -10.08
C ARG A 67 -3.37 -1.37 -11.47
N ARG A 68 -3.01 -0.09 -11.59
CA ARG A 68 -2.62 0.56 -12.85
C ARG A 68 -1.15 0.45 -13.18
N ALA A 69 -0.32 0.07 -12.20
CA ALA A 69 1.11 0.01 -12.36
C ALA A 69 1.54 -0.93 -13.49
N ARG A 70 2.53 -0.49 -14.26
CA ARG A 70 3.19 -1.24 -15.31
C ARG A 70 4.70 -1.28 -15.02
N PRO A 71 5.47 -2.12 -15.70
CA PRO A 71 6.92 -2.09 -15.53
C PRO A 71 7.51 -0.69 -15.73
N GLY A 72 8.28 -0.22 -14.73
CA GLY A 72 8.89 1.10 -14.69
C GLY A 72 7.95 2.21 -14.22
N THR A 73 6.82 1.88 -13.59
CA THR A 73 5.95 2.88 -12.95
C THR A 73 6.55 3.39 -11.64
N ASP A 74 6.61 4.70 -11.48
CA ASP A 74 6.89 5.40 -10.22
C ASP A 74 5.55 5.83 -9.59
N ILE A 75 5.18 5.24 -8.47
CA ILE A 75 4.02 5.65 -7.66
C ILE A 75 4.51 6.63 -6.59
N LEU A 76 4.10 7.88 -6.72
CA LEU A 76 4.48 9.00 -5.85
C LEU A 76 3.31 9.38 -4.94
N MET A 77 3.48 9.14 -3.66
CA MET A 77 2.46 9.44 -2.65
C MET A 77 2.67 10.84 -2.05
N ALA A 78 1.64 11.68 -2.12
CA ALA A 78 1.63 12.99 -1.48
C ALA A 78 1.34 12.86 0.03
N GLY A 79 1.80 13.82 0.82
CA GLY A 79 1.89 13.76 2.27
C GLY A 79 1.91 15.19 2.77
N TYR A 80 0.72 15.77 2.87
CA TYR A 80 0.52 17.16 3.24
C TYR A 80 -0.33 17.23 4.51
N GLY A 81 0.07 18.10 5.45
CA GLY A 81 -0.72 18.40 6.65
C GLY A 81 -0.61 17.36 7.77
N ASP A 82 -1.54 17.40 8.72
CA ASP A 82 -1.50 16.74 10.04
C ASP A 82 -1.62 15.20 10.03
N GLN A 83 -0.76 14.51 9.26
CA GLN A 83 -0.67 13.05 9.23
C GLN A 83 -1.97 12.37 8.74
N LEU A 84 -2.57 12.87 7.65
CA LEU A 84 -3.68 12.15 7.01
C LEU A 84 -3.19 10.76 6.58
N PRO A 85 -3.71 9.68 7.20
CA PRO A 85 -3.25 8.34 6.90
C PRO A 85 -3.78 7.90 5.53
N TYR A 86 -2.95 7.21 4.78
CA TYR A 86 -3.41 6.43 3.63
C TYR A 86 -3.80 5.05 4.10
N LEU A 87 -4.97 4.58 3.67
CA LEU A 87 -5.30 3.18 3.84
C LEU A 87 -4.30 2.34 3.03
N GLY A 88 -3.64 1.43 3.73
CA GLY A 88 -2.82 0.40 3.14
C GLY A 88 -3.64 -0.59 2.32
N THR A 89 -2.99 -1.64 1.82
CA THR A 89 -3.71 -2.67 1.04
C THR A 89 -4.55 -3.60 1.91
N GLY A 90 -4.33 -3.61 3.22
CA GLY A 90 -5.10 -4.36 4.20
C GLY A 90 -4.95 -5.87 4.01
N VAL A 91 -6.08 -6.58 3.95
CA VAL A 91 -6.12 -8.03 3.71
C VAL A 91 -5.98 -8.41 2.23
N HIS A 92 -6.00 -7.41 1.33
CA HIS A 92 -5.86 -7.64 -0.10
C HIS A 92 -4.40 -7.53 -0.53
N CYS A 93 -3.94 -8.54 -1.26
CA CYS A 93 -2.57 -8.60 -1.76
C CYS A 93 -2.57 -8.42 -3.29
N PRO A 94 -2.50 -7.17 -3.79
CA PRO A 94 -2.41 -6.92 -5.22
C PRO A 94 -1.21 -7.60 -5.86
N THR A 95 -1.33 -7.88 -7.16
CA THR A 95 -0.21 -8.37 -7.98
C THR A 95 0.43 -7.20 -8.70
N VAL A 96 1.70 -6.93 -8.41
CA VAL A 96 2.46 -5.82 -9.02
C VAL A 96 3.62 -6.39 -9.81
N VAL A 97 3.72 -6.05 -11.10
CA VAL A 97 4.70 -6.67 -12.01
C VAL A 97 5.59 -5.60 -12.64
N GLY A 98 6.84 -5.53 -12.18
CA GLY A 98 7.95 -4.84 -12.84
C GLY A 98 8.87 -5.80 -13.60
N THR A 99 10.00 -5.27 -14.09
CA THR A 99 11.15 -6.06 -14.57
C THR A 99 12.43 -5.60 -13.86
N ALA A 100 13.53 -6.36 -13.97
CA ALA A 100 14.80 -6.00 -13.33
C ALA A 100 15.33 -4.62 -13.78
N GLU A 101 15.11 -4.26 -15.05
CA GLU A 101 15.50 -2.98 -15.64
C GLU A 101 14.46 -1.88 -15.39
N ARG A 102 13.20 -2.27 -15.17
CA ARG A 102 12.05 -1.38 -15.02
C ARG A 102 11.20 -1.83 -13.81
N PRO A 103 11.72 -1.71 -12.58
CA PRO A 103 10.96 -2.05 -11.40
C PRO A 103 9.78 -1.10 -11.23
N VAL A 104 8.76 -1.54 -10.50
CA VAL A 104 7.73 -0.62 -9.98
C VAL A 104 8.25 -0.03 -8.68
N VAL A 105 8.26 1.29 -8.55
CA VAL A 105 8.74 1.99 -7.36
C VAL A 105 7.56 2.65 -6.65
N ILE A 106 7.43 2.41 -5.36
CA ILE A 106 6.40 3.00 -4.50
C ILE A 106 7.11 3.85 -3.47
N ARG A 107 6.91 5.17 -3.51
CA ARG A 107 7.63 6.07 -2.63
C ARG A 107 6.90 7.36 -2.34
N ARG A 108 7.41 8.08 -1.35
CA ARG A 108 6.98 9.45 -1.05
C ARG A 108 7.31 10.41 -2.21
N ASN A 109 6.40 11.35 -2.47
CA ASN A 109 6.67 12.51 -3.31
C ASN A 109 7.45 13.57 -2.52
N VAL A 110 8.75 13.68 -2.74
CA VAL A 110 9.65 14.56 -1.97
C VAL A 110 9.39 16.05 -2.26
N TYR A 111 8.89 16.39 -3.45
CA TYR A 111 8.64 17.80 -3.83
C TYR A 111 7.43 18.42 -3.15
N THR A 112 6.50 17.59 -2.70
CA THR A 112 5.26 18.01 -2.07
C THR A 112 5.30 17.85 -0.53
N ASN A 113 6.21 17.01 -0.01
CA ASN A 113 6.15 16.52 1.38
C ASN A 113 7.39 16.91 2.20
N ILE A 114 7.78 18.19 2.13
CA ILE A 114 9.02 18.70 2.73
C ILE A 114 8.97 18.65 4.27
N LEU A 115 7.77 18.60 4.88
CA LEU A 115 7.60 18.75 6.33
C LEU A 115 7.19 17.48 7.08
N ARG A 116 6.54 16.48 6.45
CA ARG A 116 6.09 15.24 7.13
C ARG A 116 6.13 14.01 6.19
N PRO A 117 6.43 12.80 6.71
CA PRO A 117 6.41 11.57 5.90
C PRO A 117 4.98 11.17 5.51
N VAL A 118 4.86 10.39 4.43
CA VAL A 118 3.59 9.72 4.06
C VAL A 118 3.34 8.61 5.07
N VAL A 119 2.15 8.59 5.66
CA VAL A 119 1.75 7.59 6.64
C VAL A 119 0.80 6.60 6.00
N LEU A 120 1.16 5.31 5.96
CA LEU A 120 0.24 4.21 5.67
C LEU A 120 -0.31 3.66 6.99
N THR A 121 -1.61 3.36 7.04
CA THR A 121 -2.26 2.69 8.14
C THR A 121 -3.28 1.67 7.66
N THR A 122 -3.61 0.71 8.50
CA THR A 122 -4.83 -0.10 8.33
C THR A 122 -5.81 0.10 9.47
N ASP A 123 -5.56 1.05 10.38
CA ASP A 123 -6.48 1.41 11.46
C ASP A 123 -7.82 1.82 10.86
N THR A 124 -8.81 0.94 11.05
CA THR A 124 -10.16 1.09 10.54
C THR A 124 -11.10 1.30 11.73
N PRO A 125 -11.94 2.36 11.72
CA PRO A 125 -12.88 2.59 12.79
C PRO A 125 -13.98 1.54 12.79
N VAL A 126 -14.32 1.04 13.98
CA VAL A 126 -15.46 0.14 14.18
C VAL A 126 -16.66 0.98 14.61
N THR A 127 -17.55 1.25 13.68
CA THR A 127 -18.69 2.17 13.88
C THR A 127 -19.88 1.53 14.60
N GLY A 128 -19.86 0.22 14.82
CA GLY A 128 -20.95 -0.53 15.48
C GLY A 128 -21.96 -1.13 14.48
N PRO A 129 -23.19 -1.44 14.91
CA PRO A 129 -23.75 -1.19 16.25
C PRO A 129 -23.13 -2.09 17.32
N TRP A 130 -22.91 -1.51 18.51
CA TRP A 130 -22.39 -2.22 19.68
C TRP A 130 -23.50 -2.84 20.52
N THR A 131 -23.33 -4.11 20.88
CA THR A 131 -24.25 -4.86 21.73
C THR A 131 -23.53 -5.35 22.97
N LEU A 132 -24.02 -5.00 24.15
CA LEU A 132 -23.54 -5.56 25.42
C LEU A 132 -23.85 -7.05 25.47
N ARG A 133 -22.86 -7.87 25.77
CA ARG A 133 -22.96 -9.33 25.84
C ARG A 133 -22.85 -9.86 27.26
N GLU A 134 -21.99 -9.23 28.06
CA GLU A 134 -21.69 -9.67 29.41
C GLU A 134 -21.34 -8.49 30.30
N THR A 135 -21.65 -8.61 31.58
CA THR A 135 -21.21 -7.67 32.61
C THR A 135 -20.83 -8.45 33.85
N THR A 136 -19.60 -8.26 34.29
CA THR A 136 -19.06 -8.75 35.56
C THR A 136 -18.70 -7.54 36.43
N PRO A 137 -18.38 -7.74 37.72
CA PRO A 137 -17.88 -6.66 38.57
C PRO A 137 -16.59 -6.01 38.04
N GLU A 138 -15.79 -6.75 37.27
CA GLU A 138 -14.46 -6.32 36.84
C GLU A 138 -14.42 -5.82 35.41
N HIS A 139 -15.33 -6.27 34.55
CA HIS A 139 -15.32 -5.94 33.13
C HIS A 139 -16.69 -6.07 32.48
N ARG A 140 -16.80 -5.46 31.30
CA ARG A 140 -17.95 -5.62 30.41
C ARG A 140 -17.45 -6.13 29.06
N THR A 141 -18.26 -6.98 28.43
CA THR A 141 -18.00 -7.49 27.09
C THR A 141 -19.05 -6.94 26.13
N TRP A 142 -18.61 -6.35 25.03
CA TRP A 142 -19.44 -5.87 23.94
C TRP A 142 -19.10 -6.60 22.65
N SER A 143 -20.01 -6.54 21.67
CA SER A 143 -19.72 -7.01 20.32
C SER A 143 -20.33 -6.12 19.25
N ALA A 144 -19.67 -6.03 18.10
CA ALA A 144 -20.19 -5.39 16.89
C ALA A 144 -19.99 -6.32 15.68
N PRO A 145 -20.83 -6.22 14.63
CA PRO A 145 -20.53 -6.87 13.35
C PRO A 145 -19.15 -6.43 12.84
N TRP A 146 -18.34 -7.38 12.37
CA TRP A 146 -17.06 -7.09 11.75
C TRP A 146 -16.80 -8.09 10.62
N PRO A 147 -16.84 -7.63 9.35
CA PRO A 147 -16.86 -8.53 8.19
C PRO A 147 -15.53 -9.26 7.99
N ASP A 148 -14.43 -8.67 8.42
CA ASP A 148 -13.10 -9.20 8.16
C ASP A 148 -12.66 -10.17 9.25
N ARG A 149 -12.40 -11.43 8.87
CA ARG A 149 -11.77 -12.42 9.75
C ARG A 149 -10.29 -12.10 9.85
N ILE A 150 -9.93 -11.13 10.66
CA ILE A 150 -8.53 -10.86 10.96
C ILE A 150 -8.10 -11.85 12.04
N ARG A 151 -6.93 -12.47 11.89
CA ARG A 151 -6.36 -13.30 12.96
C ARG A 151 -6.01 -12.39 14.13
N LEU A 152 -6.94 -12.27 15.08
CA LEU A 152 -6.84 -11.42 16.27
C LEU A 152 -5.89 -12.01 17.32
N THR A 153 -4.72 -12.50 16.95
CA THR A 153 -3.77 -13.12 17.89
C THR A 153 -2.51 -12.28 17.93
N GLY A 154 -2.16 -11.73 19.08
CA GLY A 154 -0.97 -10.89 19.20
C GLY A 154 -0.76 -10.31 20.59
N ASP A 155 0.42 -9.73 20.77
CA ASP A 155 0.88 -9.09 22.00
C ASP A 155 0.11 -7.77 22.26
N PRO A 156 -0.40 -7.55 23.50
CA PRO A 156 -1.15 -6.35 23.87
C PRO A 156 -0.44 -5.03 23.60
N ASP A 157 0.89 -4.98 23.68
CA ASP A 157 1.66 -3.73 23.53
C ASP A 157 1.58 -3.17 22.11
N PHE A 158 1.22 -4.00 21.15
CA PHE A 158 1.05 -3.63 19.76
C PHE A 158 -0.42 -3.32 19.41
N GLY A 159 -1.36 -3.40 20.36
CA GLY A 159 -2.71 -2.85 20.28
C GLY A 159 -3.45 -3.10 18.97
N PHE A 160 -3.70 -4.37 18.66
CA PHE A 160 -4.42 -4.79 17.45
C PHE A 160 -5.83 -4.18 17.37
N VAL A 161 -6.52 -4.14 18.51
CA VAL A 161 -7.72 -3.35 18.70
C VAL A 161 -7.45 -2.30 19.75
N LYS A 162 -7.93 -1.09 19.53
CA LYS A 162 -7.92 -0.03 20.53
C LYS A 162 -9.32 0.47 20.81
N ILE A 163 -9.57 0.80 22.07
CA ILE A 163 -10.75 1.51 22.53
C ILE A 163 -10.29 2.80 23.21
N GLY A 164 -10.53 3.93 22.55
CA GLY A 164 -9.86 5.19 22.87
C GLY A 164 -8.34 5.01 22.81
N GLY A 165 -7.65 5.32 23.91
CA GLY A 165 -6.20 5.11 24.05
C GLY A 165 -5.78 3.73 24.55
N ILE A 166 -6.72 2.84 24.87
CA ILE A 166 -6.42 1.53 25.50
C ILE A 166 -6.22 0.48 24.41
N ALA A 167 -5.03 -0.10 24.37
CA ALA A 167 -4.72 -1.27 23.56
C ALA A 167 -5.30 -2.54 24.20
N LEU A 168 -6.01 -3.35 23.42
CA LEU A 168 -6.58 -4.61 23.86
C LEU A 168 -5.73 -5.79 23.38
N THR A 169 -5.62 -6.82 24.21
CA THR A 169 -4.95 -8.07 23.86
C THR A 169 -5.81 -8.87 22.89
N GLY A 170 -5.25 -9.32 21.77
CA GLY A 170 -5.98 -10.16 20.82
C GLY A 170 -5.94 -11.65 21.21
N TYR A 171 -7.10 -12.30 21.23
CA TYR A 171 -7.24 -13.75 21.44
C TYR A 171 -7.93 -14.46 20.27
N ALA A 172 -7.52 -15.71 20.03
CA ALA A 172 -8.12 -16.60 19.02
C ALA A 172 -9.53 -17.06 19.41
N GLU A 173 -9.77 -17.21 20.71
CA GLU A 173 -11.00 -17.68 21.32
C GLU A 173 -11.34 -16.78 22.52
N PRO A 174 -12.59 -16.77 23.01
CA PRO A 174 -12.95 -15.99 24.19
C PRO A 174 -12.03 -16.35 25.38
N PRO A 175 -11.26 -15.40 25.92
CA PRO A 175 -10.38 -15.69 27.04
C PRO A 175 -11.16 -15.80 28.35
N GLY A 176 -10.60 -16.52 29.32
CA GLY A 176 -11.13 -16.57 30.69
C GLY A 176 -11.07 -15.21 31.40
N ASP A 177 -11.54 -15.18 32.64
CA ASP A 177 -11.78 -13.93 33.39
C ASP A 177 -10.51 -13.14 33.72
N TYR A 178 -9.34 -13.77 33.67
CA TYR A 178 -8.04 -13.13 33.89
C TYR A 178 -7.68 -12.07 32.83
N ALA A 179 -8.33 -12.09 31.68
CA ALA A 179 -8.07 -11.16 30.58
C ALA A 179 -9.05 -9.98 30.62
N HIS A 180 -8.75 -8.96 31.42
CA HIS A 180 -9.64 -7.80 31.61
C HIS A 180 -9.70 -6.83 30.40
N GLU A 181 -8.66 -6.82 29.56
CA GLU A 181 -8.56 -6.00 28.35
C GLU A 181 -8.27 -6.91 27.15
N ALA A 182 -9.34 -7.33 26.48
CA ALA A 182 -9.28 -8.38 25.47
C ALA A 182 -10.13 -8.05 24.24
N ALA A 183 -9.71 -8.57 23.10
CA ALA A 183 -10.49 -8.57 21.88
C ALA A 183 -10.38 -9.94 21.20
N TRP A 184 -11.49 -10.44 20.66
CA TRP A 184 -11.51 -11.68 19.88
C TRP A 184 -12.63 -11.61 18.83
N TRP A 185 -12.57 -12.51 17.85
CA TRP A 185 -13.50 -12.53 16.74
C TRP A 185 -14.17 -13.90 16.74
N SER A 186 -15.50 -13.89 16.67
CA SER A 186 -16.30 -15.11 16.55
C SER A 186 -17.51 -14.80 15.71
N ASP A 187 -17.84 -15.68 14.77
CA ASP A 187 -19.11 -15.67 14.03
C ASP A 187 -19.42 -14.33 13.35
N GLY A 188 -18.42 -13.72 12.70
CA GLY A 188 -18.58 -12.46 11.99
C GLY A 188 -18.71 -11.23 12.89
N ARG A 189 -18.30 -11.34 14.16
CA ARG A 189 -18.37 -10.26 15.14
C ARG A 189 -17.04 -10.06 15.83
N LEU A 190 -16.70 -8.79 16.03
CA LEU A 190 -15.63 -8.37 16.93
C LEU A 190 -16.21 -8.27 18.33
N TYR A 191 -15.55 -8.90 19.30
CA TYR A 191 -15.84 -8.80 20.72
C TYR A 191 -14.74 -7.98 21.39
N LEU A 192 -15.15 -7.11 22.29
CA LEU A 192 -14.25 -6.31 23.13
C LEU A 192 -14.63 -6.53 24.58
N ARG A 193 -13.64 -6.76 25.42
CA ARG A 193 -13.77 -6.79 26.86
C ARG A 193 -12.89 -5.70 27.44
N SER A 194 -13.49 -4.87 28.30
CA SER A 194 -12.76 -3.84 29.02
C SER A 194 -13.37 -3.59 30.40
N GLY A 195 -12.49 -3.41 31.39
CA GLY A 195 -12.86 -2.92 32.72
C GLY A 195 -12.94 -1.40 32.82
N ARG A 196 -12.37 -0.67 31.86
CA ARG A 196 -12.12 0.78 31.98
C ARG A 196 -12.77 1.63 30.89
N ALA A 197 -13.04 1.07 29.72
CA ALA A 197 -13.60 1.82 28.60
C ALA A 197 -14.85 1.14 28.02
N SER A 198 -15.71 1.95 27.42
CA SER A 198 -16.92 1.52 26.73
C SER A 198 -16.87 1.98 25.27
N PRO A 199 -17.22 1.11 24.30
CA PRO A 199 -17.18 1.47 22.89
C PRO A 199 -18.27 2.49 22.51
N HIS A 200 -19.19 2.79 23.43
CA HIS A 200 -20.16 3.89 23.30
C HIS A 200 -19.56 5.25 23.69
N ASP A 201 -18.52 5.26 24.52
CA ASP A 201 -17.90 6.49 25.04
C ASP A 201 -16.60 6.83 24.29
N TYR A 202 -15.94 5.82 23.72
CA TYR A 202 -14.65 5.96 23.04
C TYR A 202 -14.66 5.30 21.67
N ALA A 203 -13.98 5.93 20.71
CA ALA A 203 -13.78 5.38 19.38
C ALA A 203 -13.02 4.05 19.44
N VAL A 204 -13.49 3.07 18.68
CA VAL A 204 -12.81 1.78 18.53
C VAL A 204 -12.13 1.74 17.18
N THR A 205 -10.87 1.32 17.16
CA THR A 205 -10.08 1.13 15.93
C THR A 205 -9.50 -0.27 15.89
N VAL A 206 -9.45 -0.85 14.71
CA VAL A 206 -8.89 -2.17 14.43
C VAL A 206 -7.83 -2.05 13.36
N LYS A 207 -6.67 -2.66 13.57
CA LYS A 207 -5.65 -2.81 12.53
C LYS A 207 -6.13 -3.79 11.46
N ASN A 208 -6.66 -3.29 10.36
CA ASN A 208 -7.28 -4.10 9.32
C ASN A 208 -6.28 -4.64 8.28
N GLY A 209 -5.33 -5.44 8.74
CA GLY A 209 -4.36 -6.14 7.88
C GLY A 209 -3.06 -5.36 7.66
N ASP A 210 -2.46 -5.55 6.49
CA ASP A 210 -1.09 -5.13 6.18
C ASP A 210 -1.06 -3.74 5.55
N ALA A 211 -0.07 -2.91 5.91
CA ALA A 211 0.07 -1.60 5.28
C ALA A 211 0.36 -1.74 3.78
N LEU A 212 1.19 -2.72 3.41
CA LEU A 212 1.37 -3.11 2.02
C LEU A 212 1.51 -4.63 1.93
N CYS A 213 0.59 -5.28 1.22
CA CYS A 213 0.63 -6.68 0.89
C CYS A 213 0.87 -6.87 -0.60
N LEU A 214 1.75 -7.79 -0.97
CA LEU A 214 2.01 -8.19 -2.36
C LEU A 214 1.73 -9.67 -2.53
N SER A 215 1.04 -10.03 -3.61
CA SER A 215 0.78 -11.43 -3.94
C SER A 215 2.07 -12.16 -4.34
N GLY A 216 2.04 -13.50 -4.30
CA GLY A 216 3.14 -14.36 -4.74
C GLY A 216 3.46 -14.25 -6.23
N ARG A 217 2.63 -13.54 -7.01
CA ARG A 217 2.89 -13.27 -8.42
C ARG A 217 3.60 -11.93 -8.65
N SER A 218 3.87 -11.17 -7.59
CA SER A 218 4.51 -9.86 -7.70
C SER A 218 6.00 -9.98 -8.00
N ARG A 219 6.54 -9.06 -8.81
CA ARG A 219 7.92 -9.11 -9.34
C ARG A 219 8.52 -7.72 -9.38
N HIS A 220 9.78 -7.58 -8.97
CA HIS A 220 10.61 -6.38 -9.14
C HIS A 220 9.91 -5.10 -8.62
N VAL A 221 9.68 -5.07 -7.31
CA VAL A 221 9.00 -3.95 -6.63
C VAL A 221 9.95 -3.33 -5.62
N ARG A 222 10.05 -2.00 -5.64
CA ARG A 222 10.78 -1.21 -4.65
C ARG A 222 9.83 -0.38 -3.84
N ILE A 223 10.01 -0.39 -2.54
CA ILE A 223 9.23 0.39 -1.58
C ILE A 223 10.22 1.25 -0.80
N ASP A 224 10.04 2.56 -0.83
CA ASP A 224 11.02 3.50 -0.28
C ASP A 224 10.35 4.71 0.38
N ASP A 225 10.99 5.26 1.41
CA ASP A 225 10.64 6.56 2.02
C ASP A 225 9.18 6.68 2.56
N LEU A 226 8.57 5.62 3.07
CA LEU A 226 7.25 5.69 3.73
C LEU A 226 7.31 5.42 5.23
N MET A 227 6.30 5.90 5.94
CA MET A 227 6.05 5.60 7.34
C MET A 227 4.80 4.73 7.46
N VAL A 228 4.84 3.69 8.30
CA VAL A 228 3.68 2.88 8.65
C VAL A 228 3.31 3.11 10.10
N VAL A 229 2.02 3.35 10.34
CA VAL A 229 1.43 3.48 11.66
C VAL A 229 0.19 2.59 11.74
N GLY A 230 0.11 1.70 12.72
CA GLY A 230 -1.14 0.94 12.95
C GLY A 230 -1.45 -0.06 11.84
N ALA A 231 -0.60 -1.09 11.72
CA ALA A 231 -0.82 -2.21 10.80
C ALA A 231 -0.37 -3.54 11.43
N VAL A 232 -0.79 -4.66 10.84
CA VAL A 232 -0.32 -5.99 11.23
C VAL A 232 1.12 -6.17 10.79
N HIS A 233 1.39 -6.12 9.49
CA HIS A 233 2.72 -6.01 8.93
C HIS A 233 2.91 -4.67 8.25
N ALA A 234 4.13 -4.13 8.28
CA ALA A 234 4.47 -2.96 7.48
C ALA A 234 4.52 -3.35 5.99
N VAL A 235 5.16 -4.48 5.70
CA VAL A 235 5.10 -5.13 4.38
C VAL A 235 4.90 -6.64 4.54
N ARG A 236 3.90 -7.21 3.86
CA ARG A 236 3.71 -8.66 3.73
C ARG A 236 3.86 -9.07 2.27
N VAL A 237 4.63 -10.12 2.02
CA VAL A 237 4.83 -10.68 0.69
C VAL A 237 4.48 -12.15 0.74
N GLU A 238 3.56 -12.57 -0.13
CA GLU A 238 3.20 -13.97 -0.23
C GLU A 238 4.31 -14.79 -0.92
N PRO A 239 4.47 -16.08 -0.57
CA PRO A 239 5.46 -16.96 -1.19
C PRO A 239 5.37 -16.98 -2.73
N GLY A 240 6.52 -17.01 -3.39
CA GLY A 240 6.65 -17.03 -4.85
C GLY A 240 6.87 -15.66 -5.49
N ALA A 241 6.76 -14.55 -4.74
CA ALA A 241 7.18 -13.23 -5.20
C ALA A 241 8.69 -13.18 -5.44
N VAL A 242 9.17 -12.26 -6.27
CA VAL A 242 10.60 -12.16 -6.62
C VAL A 242 11.05 -10.71 -6.65
N ASP A 243 12.26 -10.46 -6.14
CA ASP A 243 12.93 -9.17 -6.15
C ASP A 243 12.07 -8.04 -5.55
N ILE A 244 11.69 -8.24 -4.28
CA ILE A 244 10.99 -7.22 -3.48
C ILE A 244 11.99 -6.57 -2.53
N SER A 245 12.10 -5.25 -2.60
CA SER A 245 13.00 -4.44 -1.77
C SER A 245 12.23 -3.39 -0.98
N VAL A 246 12.66 -3.19 0.26
CA VAL A 246 12.08 -2.22 1.19
C VAL A 246 13.23 -1.45 1.83
N ASP A 247 13.33 -0.17 1.51
CA ASP A 247 14.36 0.74 2.01
C ASP A 247 13.70 1.96 2.71
N HIS A 248 14.47 2.65 3.56
CA HIS A 248 14.07 3.86 4.30
C HIS A 248 12.63 3.87 4.84
N PHE A 249 12.24 2.78 5.50
CA PHE A 249 10.88 2.57 5.98
C PHE A 249 10.79 2.77 7.49
N VAL A 250 9.93 3.68 7.95
CA VAL A 250 9.70 3.94 9.38
C VAL A 250 8.50 3.14 9.86
N ARG A 251 8.61 2.41 10.99
CA ARG A 251 7.55 1.52 11.51
C ARG A 251 7.20 1.91 12.93
N HIS A 252 5.95 2.32 13.16
CA HIS A 252 5.41 2.64 14.49
C HIS A 252 4.14 1.86 14.75
N ASN A 253 4.04 1.22 15.93
CA ASN A 253 2.87 0.44 16.31
C ASN A 253 2.49 -0.56 15.18
N VAL A 254 3.45 -1.40 14.79
CA VAL A 254 3.25 -2.48 13.81
C VAL A 254 3.51 -3.79 14.55
N LEU A 255 2.59 -4.75 14.45
CA LEU A 255 2.65 -6.01 15.21
C LEU A 255 3.87 -6.85 14.83
N ASP A 256 4.14 -6.97 13.54
CA ASP A 256 5.31 -7.64 12.99
C ASP A 256 5.92 -6.74 11.91
N LYS A 257 7.25 -6.65 11.83
CA LYS A 257 7.93 -5.63 11.01
C LYS A 257 7.60 -5.83 9.53
N ASP A 258 8.28 -6.79 8.90
CA ASP A 258 8.05 -7.17 7.51
C ASP A 258 8.05 -8.70 7.42
N LEU A 259 7.02 -9.24 6.77
CA LEU A 259 6.92 -10.66 6.44
C LEU A 259 7.26 -10.85 4.97
N ILE A 260 8.56 -10.86 4.67
CA ILE A 260 9.10 -11.06 3.31
C ILE A 260 9.91 -12.36 3.26
N PRO A 261 9.44 -13.39 2.54
CA PRO A 261 10.16 -14.64 2.32
C PRO A 261 11.59 -14.40 1.80
N ALA A 262 12.56 -15.23 2.23
CA ALA A 262 13.97 -15.02 1.90
C ALA A 262 14.23 -15.11 0.38
N ASP A 263 13.55 -16.02 -0.30
CA ASP A 263 13.55 -16.22 -1.75
C ASP A 263 12.98 -15.01 -2.52
N ALA A 264 12.04 -14.27 -1.91
CA ALA A 264 11.49 -13.06 -2.50
C ALA A 264 12.44 -11.86 -2.47
N ARG A 265 13.53 -11.90 -1.68
CA ARG A 265 14.48 -10.79 -1.50
C ARG A 265 15.64 -10.78 -2.51
N HIS A 266 15.77 -11.80 -3.37
CA HIS A 266 16.89 -11.88 -4.30
C HIS A 266 16.70 -10.98 -5.53
N GLY A 267 17.60 -10.01 -5.75
CA GLY A 267 17.70 -9.37 -7.06
C GLY A 267 18.33 -7.99 -7.24
N PHE A 268 18.86 -7.28 -6.23
CA PHE A 268 19.55 -6.00 -6.49
C PHE A 268 20.89 -5.85 -5.76
N ARG A 269 21.99 -5.89 -6.53
CA ARG A 269 23.25 -5.23 -6.14
C ARG A 269 23.05 -3.75 -6.44
N LEU A 270 23.02 -2.90 -5.41
CA LEU A 270 23.37 -1.49 -5.60
C LEU A 270 24.68 -1.45 -6.41
N PRO A 271 24.82 -0.62 -7.46
CA PRO A 271 26.17 -0.28 -7.91
C PRO A 271 26.94 0.21 -6.66
N PRO A 272 28.22 -0.15 -6.49
CA PRO A 272 28.99 0.34 -5.35
C PRO A 272 29.09 1.86 -5.47
N GLY A 273 28.14 2.56 -4.86
CA GLY A 273 28.22 3.98 -4.58
C GLY A 273 29.30 4.18 -3.54
N PRO A 274 30.03 5.30 -3.59
CA PRO A 274 31.10 5.56 -2.64
C PRO A 274 30.52 5.48 -1.22
N ALA A 275 31.20 4.70 -0.37
CA ALA A 275 30.86 4.55 1.03
C ALA A 275 30.59 5.94 1.63
N SER A 276 29.35 6.22 2.02
CA SER A 276 29.12 7.33 2.92
C SER A 276 29.65 6.90 4.28
N PRO A 277 30.51 7.70 4.92
CA PRO A 277 30.95 7.45 6.28
C PRO A 277 29.77 7.70 7.23
N ASP A 278 29.86 7.10 8.41
CA ASP A 278 29.04 7.37 9.59
C ASP A 278 27.75 6.54 9.76
N CYS A 279 27.95 5.34 10.33
CA CYS A 279 27.08 4.90 11.42
C CYS A 279 27.91 4.07 12.43
N PRO A 280 28.33 4.64 13.57
CA PRO A 280 29.12 3.94 14.57
C PRO A 280 28.18 3.22 15.54
N CYS A 281 28.04 1.90 15.43
CA CYS A 281 27.46 1.04 16.48
C CYS A 281 27.73 -0.44 16.16
N GLN A 282 28.99 -0.87 16.14
CA GLN A 282 29.32 -2.25 16.53
C GLN A 282 29.60 -2.26 18.02
N VAL A 283 28.58 -2.62 18.80
CA VAL A 283 28.76 -2.95 20.23
C VAL A 283 28.45 -4.43 20.40
N GLY A 284 29.50 -5.19 20.72
CA GLY A 284 29.43 -6.36 21.59
C GLY A 284 28.90 -7.66 20.97
N ARG A 285 29.81 -8.49 20.47
CA ARG A 285 29.74 -9.93 20.72
C ARG A 285 31.06 -10.38 21.33
N ARG A 286 30.92 -11.06 22.48
CA ARG A 286 31.98 -11.73 23.22
C ARG A 286 32.68 -12.78 22.37
#